data_AF-A0A1V4DST9-F1
#
_entry.id   AF-A0A1V4DST9-F1
#
_cell.length_a   1.000
_cell.length_b   1.000
_cell.length_c   1.000
_cell.angle_alpha   90.00
_cell.angle_beta   90.00
_cell.angle_gamma   90.00
#
_symmetry.space_group_name_H-M   'P 1'
#
loop_
_entity.id
_entity.type
_entity.pdbx_description
1 polymer ?
#
loop_
_entity_poly.entity_id
_entity_poly.type
_entity_poly.pdbx_seq_one_letter_code
_entity_poly.pdbx_strand_id
1 'polypeptide(L)'
;MPAPPACAGCAASSAADRPGYGMRDLVGRLSALDPDAGAALQVIAYFDRLVETRAGLEAIVRGAAVLAGCPACLTDSERGVHVRVLPDGGRADAGPPPDPAWPRMAVPGGAATLWLERPPPPGPVGAMVLERAAAAARGVLDRTRGRAPARRSEDDPALVEVLLDAGAPPAARSLAARELGLPGGVAVRAVALEGGVAHVAPARKPVPEGVRAGVGPAVDVLDLPRSWVLARTALRLAAEGTPQDPGPRVVHADELGGLAVLAA
;
A
#
# COMPACT_ATOMS: atom_id res chain seq x y z
N MET A 1 -63.61 -62.93 23.60
CA MET A 1 -63.13 -62.12 22.46
C MET A 1 -62.33 -60.95 23.01
N PRO A 2 -61.19 -60.64 22.39
CA PRO A 2 -59.96 -60.22 23.08
C PRO A 2 -59.84 -58.70 23.24
N ALA A 3 -59.23 -58.30 24.36
CA ALA A 3 -58.63 -56.98 24.55
C ALA A 3 -57.42 -56.82 23.60
N PRO A 4 -57.20 -55.63 23.00
CA PRO A 4 -56.04 -55.39 22.16
C PRO A 4 -54.74 -55.32 22.99
N PRO A 5 -53.59 -55.66 22.38
CA PRO A 5 -52.31 -55.81 23.06
C PRO A 5 -51.52 -54.49 23.20
N ALA A 6 -50.53 -54.58 24.09
CA ALA A 6 -49.51 -53.60 24.42
C ALA A 6 -48.68 -53.11 23.22
N CYS A 7 -48.20 -51.87 23.31
CA CYS A 7 -46.83 -51.48 22.92
C CYS A 7 -46.56 -50.03 23.35
N ALA A 8 -45.83 -49.82 24.44
CA ALA A 8 -45.13 -48.56 24.72
C ALA A 8 -43.82 -48.88 25.45
N GLY A 9 -42.94 -49.59 24.73
CA GLY A 9 -41.55 -49.78 25.11
C GLY A 9 -40.69 -48.73 24.43
N CYS A 10 -39.99 -47.95 25.26
CA CYS A 10 -38.63 -47.45 25.09
C CYS A 10 -38.21 -46.73 23.79
N ALA A 11 -37.79 -45.48 24.00
CA ALA A 11 -36.44 -44.96 23.75
C ALA A 11 -36.29 -43.81 22.75
N ALA A 12 -35.38 -42.93 23.17
CA ALA A 12 -34.51 -42.08 22.38
C ALA A 12 -35.12 -40.79 21.79
N SER A 13 -34.77 -39.69 22.47
CA SER A 13 -33.92 -38.63 21.92
C SER A 13 -34.34 -38.05 20.57
N SER A 14 -34.76 -36.78 20.60
CA SER A 14 -34.34 -35.85 19.55
C SER A 14 -33.93 -34.54 20.15
N ALA A 15 -32.62 -34.41 20.31
CA ALA A 15 -31.90 -33.15 20.36
C ALA A 15 -32.22 -32.27 19.14
N ALA A 16 -31.84 -31.00 19.30
CA ALA A 16 -31.65 -29.98 18.28
C ALA A 16 -32.86 -29.11 17.89
N ASP A 17 -33.31 -28.28 18.82
CA ASP A 17 -33.62 -26.90 18.46
C ASP A 17 -32.37 -26.04 18.75
N ARG A 18 -31.55 -25.83 17.71
CA ARG A 18 -30.48 -24.84 17.72
C ARG A 18 -30.90 -23.76 16.72
N PRO A 19 -31.37 -22.58 17.16
CA PRO A 19 -31.55 -21.47 16.26
C PRO A 19 -30.17 -21.08 15.71
N GLY A 20 -30.08 -20.94 14.39
CA GLY A 20 -28.83 -20.70 13.67
C GLY A 20 -28.13 -19.42 14.14
N TYR A 21 -27.09 -19.58 14.97
CA TYR A 21 -26.13 -18.54 15.30
C TYR A 21 -25.27 -18.23 14.07
N GLY A 22 -25.81 -17.40 13.17
CA GLY A 22 -25.04 -16.79 12.09
C GLY A 22 -25.04 -15.29 12.26
N MET A 23 -23.96 -14.62 11.81
CA MET A 23 -23.88 -13.15 11.74
C MET A 23 -25.14 -12.49 11.17
N ARG A 24 -25.88 -13.17 10.27
CA ARG A 24 -27.11 -12.68 9.66
C ARG A 24 -28.24 -12.43 10.67
N ASP A 25 -28.35 -13.25 11.72
CA ASP A 25 -29.36 -13.05 12.78
C ASP A 25 -29.01 -11.84 13.66
N LEU A 26 -27.70 -11.67 13.96
CA LEU A 26 -27.20 -10.50 14.68
C LEU A 26 -27.40 -9.20 13.88
N VAL A 27 -27.15 -9.22 12.57
CA VAL A 27 -27.41 -8.07 11.69
C VAL A 27 -28.89 -7.69 11.70
N GLY A 28 -29.80 -8.67 11.57
CA GLY A 28 -31.24 -8.41 11.60
C GLY A 28 -31.72 -7.80 12.92
N ARG A 29 -31.22 -8.31 14.05
CA ARG A 29 -31.56 -7.80 15.38
C ARG A 29 -30.96 -6.41 15.66
N LEU A 30 -29.75 -6.13 15.15
CA LEU A 30 -29.11 -4.82 15.33
C LEU A 30 -29.72 -3.76 14.42
N SER A 31 -30.10 -4.07 13.17
CA SER A 31 -30.79 -3.13 12.27
C SER A 31 -32.11 -2.61 12.84
N ALA A 32 -32.79 -3.38 13.69
CA ALA A 32 -34.01 -2.96 14.37
C ALA A 32 -33.75 -1.94 15.52
N LEU A 33 -32.53 -1.92 16.07
CA LEU A 33 -32.11 -1.02 17.15
C LEU A 33 -31.38 0.21 16.61
N ASP A 34 -30.50 0.01 15.63
CA ASP A 34 -29.71 1.01 14.95
C ASP A 34 -29.54 0.59 13.47
N PRO A 35 -30.30 1.21 12.55
CA PRO A 35 -30.19 0.94 11.13
C PRO A 35 -28.79 1.18 10.55
N ASP A 36 -28.06 2.17 11.05
CA ASP A 36 -26.72 2.52 10.58
C ASP A 36 -25.70 1.49 11.05
N ALA A 37 -25.80 1.01 12.29
CA ALA A 37 -24.95 -0.06 12.80
C ALA A 37 -25.21 -1.38 12.07
N GLY A 38 -26.48 -1.70 11.78
CA GLY A 38 -26.85 -2.86 10.98
C GLY A 38 -26.29 -2.78 9.54
N ALA A 39 -26.39 -1.62 8.90
CA ALA A 39 -25.82 -1.37 7.59
C ALA A 39 -24.29 -1.48 7.59
N ALA A 40 -23.61 -0.97 8.62
CA ALA A 40 -22.15 -1.09 8.76
C ALA A 40 -21.69 -2.56 8.86
N LEU A 41 -22.39 -3.38 9.66
CA LEU A 41 -22.10 -4.82 9.72
C LEU A 41 -22.34 -5.53 8.39
N GLN A 42 -23.40 -5.16 7.66
CA GLN A 42 -23.66 -5.69 6.33
C GLN A 42 -22.54 -5.34 5.35
N VAL A 43 -22.01 -4.11 5.39
CA VAL A 43 -20.87 -3.68 4.58
C VAL A 43 -19.63 -4.53 4.88
N ILE A 44 -19.30 -4.71 6.16
CA ILE A 44 -18.15 -5.53 6.59
C ILE A 44 -18.30 -6.96 6.05
N ALA A 45 -19.44 -7.62 6.34
CA ALA A 45 -19.70 -8.99 5.92
C ALA A 45 -19.67 -9.15 4.40
N TYR A 46 -20.15 -8.14 3.65
CA TYR A 46 -20.13 -8.17 2.19
C TYR A 46 -18.71 -8.15 1.62
N PHE A 47 -17.88 -7.21 2.07
CA PHE A 47 -16.50 -7.10 1.57
C PHE A 47 -15.61 -8.25 2.05
N ASP A 48 -15.83 -8.77 3.26
CA ASP A 48 -15.13 -9.96 3.76
C ASP A 48 -15.41 -11.16 2.85
N ARG A 49 -16.66 -11.36 2.43
CA ARG A 49 -17.03 -12.40 1.46
C ARG A 49 -16.35 -12.20 0.10
N LEU A 50 -16.21 -10.95 -0.38
CA LEU A 50 -15.48 -10.68 -1.62
C LEU A 50 -13.99 -11.01 -1.50
N VAL A 51 -13.38 -10.75 -0.34
CA VAL A 51 -12.00 -11.12 -0.05
C VAL A 51 -11.84 -12.64 0.01
N GLU A 52 -12.71 -13.34 0.74
CA GLU A 52 -12.74 -14.80 0.87
C GLU A 52 -12.86 -15.49 -0.50
N THR A 53 -13.75 -14.99 -1.35
CA THR A 53 -13.98 -15.52 -2.71
C THR A 53 -12.96 -15.02 -3.74
N ARG A 54 -11.98 -14.22 -3.32
CA ARG A 54 -10.94 -13.63 -4.17
C ARG A 54 -11.48 -12.85 -5.37
N ALA A 55 -12.59 -12.14 -5.18
CA ALA A 55 -13.24 -11.34 -6.21
C ALA A 55 -12.28 -10.32 -6.85
N GLY A 56 -12.55 -9.94 -8.11
CA GLY A 56 -11.78 -8.95 -8.85
C GLY A 56 -12.13 -7.50 -8.48
N LEU A 57 -11.33 -6.54 -8.95
CA LEU A 57 -11.53 -5.11 -8.65
C LEU A 57 -12.91 -4.59 -9.04
N GLU A 58 -13.46 -5.01 -10.18
CA GLU A 58 -14.79 -4.58 -10.62
C GLU A 58 -15.89 -5.00 -9.65
N ALA A 59 -15.82 -6.21 -9.08
CA ALA A 59 -16.79 -6.68 -8.10
C ALA A 59 -16.73 -5.86 -6.80
N ILE A 60 -15.53 -5.43 -6.40
CA ILE A 60 -15.32 -4.57 -5.23
C ILE A 60 -15.90 -3.18 -5.46
N VAL A 61 -15.59 -2.55 -6.61
CA VAL A 61 -16.14 -1.23 -6.95
C VAL A 61 -17.65 -1.27 -7.11
N ARG A 62 -18.18 -2.36 -7.69
CA ARG A 62 -19.63 -2.61 -7.78
C ARG A 62 -20.28 -2.70 -6.40
N GLY A 63 -19.66 -3.45 -5.48
CA GLY A 63 -20.09 -3.50 -4.09
C GLY A 63 -20.14 -2.12 -3.45
N ALA A 64 -19.11 -1.30 -3.67
CA ALA A 64 -19.06 0.06 -3.16
C ALA A 64 -20.19 0.94 -3.72
N ALA A 65 -20.43 0.88 -5.04
CA ALA A 65 -21.47 1.67 -5.67
C ALA A 65 -22.89 1.30 -5.19
N VAL A 66 -23.18 0.00 -5.09
CA VAL A 66 -24.49 -0.52 -4.68
C VAL A 66 -24.75 -0.22 -3.20
N LEU A 67 -23.77 -0.47 -2.31
CA LEU A 67 -23.94 -0.26 -0.87
C LEU A 67 -23.98 1.23 -0.49
N ALA A 68 -23.26 2.08 -1.22
CA ALA A 68 -23.28 3.53 -0.99
C ALA A 68 -24.44 4.25 -1.72
N GLY A 69 -25.15 3.56 -2.63
CA GLY A 69 -26.24 4.12 -3.43
C GLY A 69 -25.81 5.27 -4.36
N CYS A 70 -24.53 5.35 -4.71
CA CYS A 70 -23.95 6.38 -5.57
C CYS A 70 -22.85 5.78 -6.46
N PRO A 71 -22.46 6.40 -7.58
CA PRO A 71 -21.40 5.86 -8.40
C PRO A 71 -20.09 5.76 -7.60
N ALA A 72 -19.32 4.70 -7.85
CA ALA A 72 -18.01 4.50 -7.25
C ALA A 72 -16.96 4.35 -8.34
N CYS A 73 -15.78 4.91 -8.11
CA CYS A 73 -14.67 4.84 -9.04
C CYS A 73 -13.37 4.46 -8.33
N LEU A 74 -12.64 3.50 -8.87
CA LEU A 74 -11.27 3.18 -8.47
C LEU A 74 -10.32 3.55 -9.59
N THR A 75 -9.35 4.40 -9.27
CA THR A 75 -8.31 4.84 -10.20
C THR A 75 -6.94 4.45 -9.64
N ASP A 76 -6.07 3.88 -10.47
CA ASP A 76 -4.65 3.65 -10.19
C ASP A 76 -3.87 4.15 -11.40
N SER A 77 -3.31 5.36 -11.27
CA SER A 77 -2.57 6.02 -12.35
C SER A 77 -1.29 5.27 -12.72
N GLU A 78 -0.64 4.61 -11.76
CA GLU A 78 0.59 3.83 -12.02
C GLU A 78 0.35 2.52 -12.78
N ARG A 79 -0.87 1.98 -12.68
CA ARG A 79 -1.27 0.74 -13.34
C ARG A 79 -2.21 0.95 -14.53
N GLY A 80 -2.58 2.21 -14.81
CA GLY A 80 -3.60 2.54 -15.81
C GLY A 80 -4.96 1.91 -15.52
N VAL A 81 -5.26 1.60 -14.26
CA VAL A 81 -6.54 1.00 -13.87
C VAL A 81 -7.54 2.12 -13.65
N HIS A 82 -8.67 2.02 -14.33
CA HIS A 82 -9.82 2.89 -14.10
C HIS A 82 -11.08 2.03 -14.14
N VAL A 83 -11.76 1.90 -13.00
CA VAL A 83 -12.98 1.11 -12.87
C VAL A 83 -14.04 1.99 -12.25
N ARG A 84 -15.08 2.29 -13.02
CA ARG A 84 -16.23 3.09 -12.56
C ARG A 84 -17.50 2.26 -12.66
N VAL A 85 -18.29 2.27 -11.60
CA VAL A 85 -19.55 1.52 -11.51
C VAL A 85 -20.66 2.44 -11.00
N LEU A 86 -21.81 2.36 -11.65
CA LEU A 86 -23.02 3.11 -11.30
C LEU A 86 -23.78 2.44 -10.12
N PRO A 87 -24.73 3.14 -9.47
CA PRO A 87 -25.46 2.60 -8.32
C PRO A 87 -26.29 1.34 -8.61
N ASP A 88 -26.68 1.14 -9.87
CA ASP A 88 -27.37 -0.06 -10.36
C ASP A 88 -26.42 -1.26 -10.55
N GLY A 89 -25.13 -1.06 -10.31
CA GLY A 89 -24.07 -2.04 -10.50
C GLY A 89 -23.55 -2.11 -11.94
N GLY A 90 -24.07 -1.30 -12.87
CA GLY A 90 -23.59 -1.23 -14.25
C GLY A 90 -22.20 -0.61 -14.32
N ARG A 91 -21.29 -1.25 -15.05
CA ARG A 91 -19.97 -0.67 -15.34
C ARG A 91 -20.13 0.48 -16.34
N ALA A 92 -19.45 1.58 -16.09
CA ALA A 92 -19.36 2.71 -17.01
C ALA A 92 -17.91 2.88 -17.45
N ASP A 93 -17.66 2.74 -18.75
CA ASP A 93 -16.36 3.02 -19.33
C ASP A 93 -16.31 4.53 -19.68
N ALA A 94 -15.50 5.26 -18.90
CA ALA A 94 -15.32 6.71 -18.93
C ALA A 94 -16.43 7.57 -18.28
N GLY A 95 -15.98 8.49 -17.42
CA GLY A 95 -16.72 9.61 -16.85
C GLY A 95 -15.77 10.81 -16.73
N PRO A 96 -16.26 12.00 -16.36
CA PRO A 96 -15.38 13.12 -16.04
C PRO A 96 -14.39 12.71 -14.93
N PRO A 97 -13.18 13.29 -14.90
CA PRO A 97 -12.24 13.04 -13.81
C PRO A 97 -12.93 13.27 -12.46
N PRO A 98 -12.67 12.41 -11.45
CA PRO A 98 -13.37 12.52 -10.17
C PRO A 98 -13.13 13.89 -9.55
N ASP A 99 -14.21 14.52 -9.06
CA ASP A 99 -14.12 15.80 -8.38
C ASP A 99 -13.26 15.64 -7.11
N PRO A 100 -12.20 16.43 -6.92
CA PRO A 100 -11.37 16.37 -5.72
C PRO A 100 -12.12 16.61 -4.40
N ALA A 101 -13.32 17.18 -4.43
CA ALA A 101 -14.16 17.37 -3.25
C ALA A 101 -14.93 16.11 -2.82
N TRP A 102 -15.04 15.10 -3.69
CA TRP A 102 -15.78 13.87 -3.38
C TRP A 102 -15.07 13.03 -2.31
N PRO A 103 -15.85 12.32 -1.45
CA PRO A 103 -15.30 11.39 -0.50
C PRO A 103 -14.42 10.33 -1.17
N ARG A 104 -13.21 10.17 -0.65
CA ARG A 104 -12.20 9.26 -1.20
C ARG A 104 -11.44 8.53 -0.12
N MET A 105 -10.85 7.41 -0.50
CA MET A 105 -9.86 6.72 0.31
C MET A 105 -8.72 6.21 -0.56
N ALA A 106 -7.49 6.54 -0.16
CA ALA A 106 -6.31 5.95 -0.74
C ALA A 106 -6.25 4.47 -0.36
N VAL A 107 -5.97 3.60 -1.33
CA VAL A 107 -5.76 2.18 -1.08
C VAL A 107 -4.38 2.02 -0.42
N PRO A 108 -4.29 1.48 0.81
CA PRO A 108 -3.02 1.43 1.53
C PRO A 108 -1.96 0.64 0.75
N GLY A 109 -0.74 1.19 0.68
CA GLY A 109 0.40 0.53 0.04
C GLY A 109 0.38 0.55 -1.50
N GLY A 110 -0.28 1.53 -2.14
CA GLY A 110 -0.22 1.77 -3.58
C GLY A 110 -0.75 3.15 -3.98
N ALA A 111 -0.73 3.45 -5.29
CA ALA A 111 -1.24 4.70 -5.87
C ALA A 111 -2.76 4.69 -6.16
N ALA A 112 -3.43 3.56 -5.91
CA ALA A 112 -4.85 3.44 -6.18
C ALA A 112 -5.70 4.28 -5.20
N THR A 113 -6.74 4.95 -5.70
CA THR A 113 -7.69 5.72 -4.90
C THR A 113 -9.10 5.30 -5.25
N LEU A 114 -9.92 5.03 -4.23
CA LEU A 114 -11.35 4.78 -4.36
C LEU A 114 -12.14 6.04 -4.05
N TRP A 115 -13.15 6.34 -4.87
CA TRP A 115 -13.99 7.53 -4.79
C TRP A 115 -15.47 7.12 -4.72
N LEU A 116 -16.26 7.87 -3.96
CA LEU A 116 -17.72 7.88 -4.06
C LEU A 116 -18.16 9.19 -4.71
N GLU A 117 -18.83 9.12 -5.87
CA GLU A 117 -19.20 10.29 -6.68
C GLU A 117 -20.43 11.01 -6.11
N ARG A 118 -20.24 11.63 -4.93
CA ARG A 118 -21.25 12.39 -4.21
C ARG A 118 -20.62 13.55 -3.45
N PRO A 119 -21.38 14.62 -3.14
CA PRO A 119 -20.91 15.65 -2.24
C PRO A 119 -20.57 15.09 -0.84
N PRO A 120 -19.54 15.63 -0.16
CA PRO A 120 -19.24 15.27 1.22
C PRO A 120 -20.31 15.81 2.19
N PRO A 121 -20.44 15.25 3.41
CA PRO A 121 -19.73 14.08 3.92
C PRO A 121 -20.34 12.74 3.44
N PRO A 122 -19.60 11.62 3.47
CA PRO A 122 -20.10 10.32 2.99
C PRO A 122 -21.14 9.66 3.91
N GLY A 123 -21.39 10.19 5.12
CA GLY A 123 -22.16 9.51 6.16
C GLY A 123 -21.44 8.28 6.73
N PRO A 124 -21.96 7.65 7.79
CA PRO A 124 -21.29 6.53 8.46
C PRO A 124 -21.15 5.31 7.55
N VAL A 125 -22.21 4.95 6.81
CA VAL A 125 -22.20 3.82 5.87
C VAL A 125 -21.21 4.07 4.72
N GLY A 126 -21.21 5.27 4.12
CA GLY A 126 -20.29 5.59 3.04
C GLY A 126 -18.82 5.61 3.48
N ALA A 127 -18.54 6.08 4.70
CA ALA A 127 -17.20 5.99 5.29
C ALA A 127 -16.75 4.54 5.47
N MET A 128 -17.62 3.68 6.01
CA MET A 128 -17.36 2.25 6.17
C MET A 128 -17.18 1.55 4.81
N VAL A 129 -17.99 1.89 3.80
CA VAL A 129 -17.85 1.36 2.44
C VAL A 129 -16.48 1.70 1.86
N LEU A 130 -16.04 2.95 1.95
CA LEU A 130 -14.72 3.36 1.48
C LEU A 130 -13.61 2.58 2.18
N GLU A 131 -13.69 2.41 3.51
CA GLU A 131 -12.70 1.67 4.30
C GLU A 131 -12.59 0.21 3.87
N ARG A 132 -13.72 -0.50 3.90
CA ARG A 132 -13.77 -1.94 3.60
C ARG A 132 -13.43 -2.22 2.13
N ALA A 133 -13.92 -1.39 1.20
CA ALA A 133 -13.63 -1.53 -0.22
C ALA A 133 -12.15 -1.25 -0.54
N ALA A 134 -11.54 -0.22 0.05
CA ALA A 134 -10.12 0.06 -0.14
C ALA A 134 -9.24 -1.09 0.39
N ALA A 135 -9.57 -1.63 1.58
CA ALA A 135 -8.88 -2.80 2.14
C ALA A 135 -9.02 -4.05 1.25
N ALA A 136 -10.22 -4.33 0.72
CA ALA A 136 -10.45 -5.43 -0.21
C ALA A 136 -9.68 -5.23 -1.53
N ALA A 137 -9.71 -4.00 -2.08
CA ALA A 137 -9.02 -3.66 -3.33
C ALA A 137 -7.52 -3.84 -3.21
N ARG A 138 -6.92 -3.49 -2.07
CA ARG A 138 -5.52 -3.78 -1.76
C ARG A 138 -5.21 -5.26 -1.95
N GLY A 139 -6.02 -6.16 -1.39
CA GLY A 139 -5.81 -7.61 -1.53
C GLY A 139 -5.89 -8.12 -2.98
N VAL A 140 -6.62 -7.45 -3.87
CA VAL A 140 -6.61 -7.75 -5.31
C VAL A 140 -5.37 -7.19 -5.98
N LEU A 141 -5.04 -5.93 -5.73
CA LEU A 141 -3.87 -5.25 -6.28
C LEU A 141 -2.57 -5.93 -5.85
N ASP A 142 -2.48 -6.40 -4.60
CA ASP A 142 -1.35 -7.15 -4.07
C ASP A 142 -1.17 -8.52 -4.74
N ARG A 143 -2.25 -9.15 -5.20
CA ARG A 143 -2.18 -10.42 -5.96
C ARG A 143 -1.85 -10.19 -7.42
N THR A 144 -2.41 -9.16 -8.04
CA THR A 144 -2.09 -8.79 -9.43
C THR A 144 -0.70 -8.16 -9.56
N ARG A 145 -0.07 -7.75 -8.44
CA ARG A 145 1.38 -7.50 -8.35
C ARG A 145 2.22 -8.76 -8.67
N GLY A 146 1.69 -9.97 -8.53
CA GLY A 146 2.40 -11.26 -8.70
C GLY A 146 2.91 -11.64 -10.10
N ARG A 147 2.99 -10.71 -11.06
CA ARG A 147 3.72 -10.89 -12.34
C ARG A 147 4.70 -9.74 -12.66
N ALA A 148 4.92 -8.83 -11.71
CA ALA A 148 5.98 -7.83 -11.77
C ALA A 148 6.79 -7.95 -10.47
N PRO A 149 8.14 -8.00 -10.53
CA PRO A 149 8.95 -8.14 -9.33
C PRO A 149 8.59 -7.04 -8.32
N ALA A 150 8.54 -7.43 -7.05
CA ALA A 150 8.25 -6.53 -5.94
C ALA A 150 9.23 -5.36 -5.95
N ARG A 151 8.69 -4.13 -5.79
CA ARG A 151 9.34 -2.80 -5.73
C ARG A 151 9.34 -2.01 -7.06
N ARG A 152 8.22 -1.31 -7.31
CA ARG A 152 8.32 0.12 -7.64
C ARG A 152 8.21 0.90 -6.33
N SER A 153 9.22 0.69 -5.49
CA SER A 153 9.50 1.60 -4.37
C SER A 153 10.53 2.56 -4.93
N GLU A 154 10.55 3.81 -4.48
CA GLU A 154 11.60 4.79 -4.82
C GLU A 154 13.04 4.27 -4.51
N ASP A 155 13.14 3.09 -3.88
CA ASP A 155 14.33 2.33 -3.48
C ASP A 155 14.22 0.83 -3.87
N ASP A 156 14.19 0.47 -5.17
CA ASP A 156 14.45 -0.91 -5.58
C ASP A 156 15.96 -1.21 -5.43
N PRO A 157 16.38 -2.11 -4.50
CA PRO A 157 17.79 -2.39 -4.27
C PRO A 157 18.53 -2.85 -5.51
N ALA A 158 17.90 -3.62 -6.41
CA ALA A 158 18.56 -4.11 -7.61
C ALA A 158 18.83 -2.98 -8.61
N LEU A 159 17.89 -2.04 -8.76
CA LEU A 159 18.08 -0.86 -9.61
C LEU A 159 19.11 0.10 -9.00
N VAL A 160 19.12 0.25 -7.67
CA VAL A 160 20.14 1.01 -6.96
C VAL A 160 21.53 0.38 -7.17
N GLU A 161 21.65 -0.95 -7.06
CA GLU A 161 22.92 -1.65 -7.33
C GLU A 161 23.41 -1.39 -8.76
N VAL A 162 22.53 -1.49 -9.77
CA VAL A 162 22.88 -1.18 -11.17
C VAL A 162 23.32 0.28 -11.33
N LEU A 163 22.63 1.23 -10.68
CA LEU A 163 22.99 2.65 -10.74
C LEU A 163 24.35 2.96 -10.13
N LEU A 164 24.71 2.28 -9.06
CA LEU A 164 25.96 2.51 -8.33
C LEU A 164 27.13 1.68 -8.87
N ASP A 165 26.86 0.71 -9.74
CA ASP A 165 27.90 -0.08 -10.42
C ASP A 165 28.56 0.72 -11.55
N ALA A 166 29.84 1.05 -11.35
CA ALA A 166 30.67 1.70 -12.37
C ALA A 166 30.89 0.82 -13.61
N GLY A 167 30.86 -0.51 -13.46
CA GLY A 167 31.01 -1.48 -14.54
C GLY A 167 29.76 -1.67 -15.39
N ALA A 168 28.59 -1.27 -14.90
CA ALA A 168 27.35 -1.35 -15.66
C ALA A 168 27.39 -0.44 -16.91
N PRO A 169 26.77 -0.83 -18.03
CA PRO A 169 26.67 0.04 -19.20
C PRO A 169 25.91 1.34 -18.88
N PRO A 170 26.33 2.51 -19.40
CA PRO A 170 25.63 3.79 -19.15
C PRO A 170 24.14 3.78 -19.52
N ALA A 171 23.78 3.00 -20.54
CA ALA A 171 22.38 2.81 -20.96
C ALA A 171 21.56 2.03 -19.90
N ALA A 172 22.15 1.00 -19.28
CA ALA A 172 21.51 0.24 -18.20
C ALA A 172 21.30 1.11 -16.96
N ARG A 173 22.29 1.93 -16.59
CA ARG A 173 22.15 2.91 -15.51
C ARG A 173 21.09 3.96 -15.80
N SER A 174 21.06 4.49 -17.03
CA SER A 174 20.04 5.46 -17.44
C SER A 174 18.63 4.88 -17.41
N LEU A 175 18.47 3.61 -17.78
CA LEU A 175 17.21 2.89 -17.65
C LEU A 175 16.84 2.72 -16.16
N ALA A 176 17.75 2.24 -15.32
CA ALA A 176 17.52 2.06 -13.89
C ALA A 176 17.11 3.37 -13.18
N ALA A 177 17.71 4.50 -13.56
CA ALA A 177 17.32 5.81 -13.03
C ALA A 177 15.90 6.22 -13.41
N ARG A 178 15.50 5.95 -14.66
CA ARG A 178 14.13 6.20 -15.14
C ARG A 178 13.12 5.32 -14.41
N GLU A 179 13.46 4.05 -14.20
CA GLU A 179 12.62 3.10 -13.46
C GLU A 179 12.47 3.48 -11.97
N LEU A 180 13.50 4.05 -11.35
CA LEU A 180 13.43 4.61 -9.99
C LEU A 180 12.75 6.00 -9.92
N GLY A 181 12.33 6.57 -11.06
CA GLY A 181 11.69 7.88 -11.10
C GLY A 181 12.62 9.06 -10.78
N LEU A 182 13.94 8.89 -10.93
CA LEU A 182 14.89 9.99 -10.72
C LEU A 182 14.70 11.07 -11.80
N PRO A 183 14.41 12.32 -11.41
CA PRO A 183 14.13 13.38 -12.38
C PRO A 183 15.38 13.72 -13.20
N GLY A 184 15.23 13.70 -14.53
CA GLY A 184 16.30 14.15 -15.43
C GLY A 184 16.64 15.62 -15.22
N GLY A 185 17.93 15.97 -15.27
CA GLY A 185 18.41 17.34 -15.11
C GLY A 185 18.44 17.86 -13.66
N VAL A 186 18.21 16.99 -12.68
CA VAL A 186 18.35 17.32 -11.26
C VAL A 186 19.56 16.55 -10.70
N ALA A 187 20.43 17.25 -9.97
CA ALA A 187 21.53 16.60 -9.28
C ALA A 187 21.00 15.60 -8.23
N VAL A 188 21.57 14.40 -8.23
CA VAL A 188 21.28 13.28 -7.33
C VAL A 188 22.52 12.95 -6.52
N ARG A 189 22.36 12.24 -5.41
CA ARG A 189 23.50 11.80 -4.58
C ARG A 189 23.26 10.42 -4.00
N ALA A 190 24.35 9.69 -3.78
CA ALA A 190 24.32 8.43 -3.06
C ALA A 190 24.47 8.65 -1.55
N VAL A 191 23.75 7.86 -0.77
CA VAL A 191 23.83 7.83 0.69
C VAL A 191 24.15 6.40 1.13
N ALA A 192 25.24 6.26 1.89
CA ALA A 192 25.65 5.01 2.51
C ALA A 192 25.14 5.01 3.95
N LEU A 193 24.23 4.09 4.27
CA LEU A 193 23.73 3.88 5.62
C LEU A 193 24.52 2.77 6.31
N GLU A 194 24.48 2.78 7.64
CA GLU A 194 24.93 1.67 8.47
C GLU A 194 24.28 0.34 8.05
N GLY A 195 25.06 -0.75 8.12
CA GLY A 195 24.64 -2.06 7.60
C GLY A 195 24.85 -2.25 6.09
N GLY A 196 25.44 -1.28 5.40
CA GLY A 196 25.79 -1.40 3.97
C GLY A 196 24.64 -1.11 3.01
N VAL A 197 23.55 -0.54 3.53
CA VAL A 197 22.38 -0.18 2.72
C VAL A 197 22.69 1.06 1.89
N ALA A 198 22.45 0.97 0.58
CA ALA A 198 22.61 2.06 -0.37
C ALA A 198 21.27 2.74 -0.64
N HIS A 199 21.28 4.07 -0.69
CA HIS A 199 20.13 4.88 -1.06
C HIS A 199 20.54 5.96 -2.07
N VAL A 200 19.64 6.31 -2.99
CA VAL A 200 19.85 7.38 -3.97
C VAL A 200 18.71 8.38 -3.82
N ALA A 201 19.06 9.66 -3.66
CA ALA A 201 18.07 10.72 -3.49
C ALA A 201 18.43 11.97 -4.31
N PRO A 202 17.44 12.80 -4.67
CA PRO A 202 17.69 14.14 -5.16
C PRO A 202 18.56 14.93 -4.17
N ALA A 203 19.53 15.70 -4.66
CA ALA A 203 20.48 16.45 -3.83
C ALA A 203 19.84 17.52 -2.93
N ARG A 204 18.57 17.87 -3.17
CA ARG A 204 17.79 18.79 -2.31
C ARG A 204 17.06 18.11 -1.15
N LYS A 205 16.94 16.77 -1.17
CA LYS A 205 16.25 16.02 -0.11
C LYS A 205 17.20 15.90 1.09
N PRO A 206 16.78 16.31 2.30
CA PRO A 206 17.61 16.15 3.50
C PRO A 206 17.76 14.66 3.85
N VAL A 207 18.92 14.31 4.40
CA VAL A 207 19.18 12.96 4.92
C VAL A 207 18.44 12.82 6.25
N PRO A 208 17.77 11.69 6.53
CA PRO A 208 17.08 11.49 7.80
C PRO A 208 18.00 11.72 9.00
N GLU A 209 17.49 12.39 10.03
CA GLU A 209 18.23 12.62 11.27
C GLU A 209 18.29 11.34 12.12
N GLY A 210 19.34 11.19 12.93
CA GLY A 210 19.48 10.09 13.90
C GLY A 210 20.12 8.80 13.36
N VAL A 211 20.27 8.66 12.03
CA VAL A 211 20.98 7.53 11.42
C VAL A 211 22.47 7.83 11.21
N ARG A 212 23.31 6.79 11.31
CA ARG A 212 24.73 6.88 10.93
C ARG A 212 24.85 6.74 9.42
N ALA A 213 25.32 7.81 8.76
CA ALA A 213 25.29 7.91 7.31
C ALA A 213 26.51 8.65 6.74
N GLY A 214 26.99 8.19 5.59
CA GLY A 214 27.90 8.91 4.73
C GLY A 214 27.18 9.37 3.48
N VAL A 215 27.40 10.64 3.09
CA VAL A 215 26.68 11.28 1.98
C VAL A 215 27.67 11.69 0.91
N GLY A 216 27.47 11.20 -0.30
CA GLY A 216 28.29 11.56 -1.45
C GLY A 216 27.93 12.92 -2.07
N PRO A 217 28.77 13.43 -2.98
CA PRO A 217 28.47 14.65 -3.74
C PRO A 217 27.16 14.59 -4.50
N ALA A 218 26.58 15.78 -4.69
CA ALA A 218 25.53 15.99 -5.68
C ALA A 218 26.12 15.93 -7.10
N VAL A 219 25.63 15.00 -7.91
CA VAL A 219 26.16 14.69 -9.24
C VAL A 219 25.04 14.39 -10.23
N ASP A 220 25.37 14.31 -11.52
CA ASP A 220 24.46 13.74 -12.50
C ASP A 220 24.31 12.22 -12.32
N VAL A 221 23.20 11.67 -12.80
CA VAL A 221 22.86 10.24 -12.65
C VAL A 221 24.00 9.30 -13.08
N LEU A 222 24.72 9.65 -14.15
CA LEU A 222 25.80 8.79 -14.67
C LEU A 222 27.06 8.79 -13.79
N ASP A 223 27.19 9.79 -12.91
CA ASP A 223 28.30 9.97 -11.98
C ASP A 223 27.97 9.44 -10.56
N LEU A 224 26.78 8.87 -10.36
CA LEU A 224 26.37 8.24 -9.11
C LEU A 224 27.38 7.20 -8.55
N PRO A 225 28.07 6.38 -9.37
CA PRO A 225 29.11 5.49 -8.86
C PRO A 225 30.23 6.23 -8.12
N ARG A 226 30.61 7.43 -8.58
CA ARG A 226 31.60 8.27 -7.88
C ARG A 226 31.03 8.81 -6.58
N SER A 227 29.78 9.29 -6.60
CA SER A 227 29.09 9.74 -5.39
C SER A 227 29.03 8.62 -4.34
N TRP A 228 28.78 7.38 -4.76
CA TRP A 228 28.71 6.21 -3.89
C TRP A 228 30.04 5.84 -3.22
N VAL A 229 31.15 5.85 -3.98
CA VAL A 229 32.48 5.60 -3.41
C VAL A 229 32.77 6.59 -2.28
N LEU A 230 32.50 7.87 -2.53
CA LEU A 230 32.73 8.93 -1.55
C LEU A 230 31.76 8.88 -0.37
N ALA A 231 30.50 8.49 -0.59
CA ALA A 231 29.54 8.25 0.48
C ALA A 231 30.02 7.15 1.44
N ARG A 232 30.59 6.06 0.91
CA ARG A 232 31.15 4.99 1.74
C ARG A 232 32.38 5.43 2.53
N THR A 233 33.25 6.24 1.92
CA THR A 233 34.38 6.87 2.63
C THR A 233 33.88 7.78 3.76
N ALA A 234 32.87 8.61 3.50
CA ALA A 234 32.27 9.47 4.51
C ALA A 234 31.63 8.66 5.65
N LEU A 235 30.96 7.54 5.36
CA LEU A 235 30.36 6.68 6.37
C LEU A 235 31.42 6.09 7.33
N ARG A 236 32.65 5.82 6.84
CA ARG A 236 33.76 5.35 7.70
C ARG A 236 34.18 6.40 8.73
N LEU A 237 33.97 7.68 8.44
CA LEU A 237 34.28 8.81 9.32
C LEU A 237 33.09 9.27 10.18
N ALA A 238 31.89 8.75 9.91
CA ALA A 238 30.72 9.01 10.75
C ALA A 238 30.91 8.34 12.13
N ALA A 239 30.47 9.00 13.18
CA ALA A 239 30.55 8.49 14.55
C ALA A 239 29.16 8.12 15.09
N GLU A 240 29.11 7.40 16.19
CA GLU A 240 27.89 7.12 16.93
C GLU A 240 27.35 8.36 17.66
N GLY A 241 28.14 9.43 17.80
CA GLY A 241 27.73 10.66 18.48
C GLY A 241 27.44 10.44 19.98
N THR A 242 28.01 9.39 20.56
CA THR A 242 27.94 9.08 21.99
C THR A 242 29.16 9.66 22.70
N PRO A 243 29.17 9.77 24.03
CA PRO A 243 30.38 10.13 24.76
C PRO A 243 31.56 9.18 24.51
N GLN A 244 31.28 7.92 24.16
CA GLN A 244 32.27 6.88 23.88
C GLN A 244 32.77 6.89 22.43
N ASP A 245 31.96 7.39 21.48
CA ASP A 245 32.32 7.61 20.08
C ASP A 245 31.83 8.99 19.62
N PRO A 246 32.53 10.07 20.02
CA PRO A 246 32.11 11.43 19.75
C PRO A 246 32.35 11.80 18.29
N GLY A 247 31.35 12.42 17.66
CA GLY A 247 31.47 12.95 16.31
C GLY A 247 30.13 13.07 15.58
N PRO A 248 30.14 13.56 14.34
CA PRO A 248 28.94 13.68 13.52
C PRO A 248 28.42 12.30 13.10
N ARG A 249 27.12 12.06 13.30
CA ARG A 249 26.43 10.85 12.80
C ARG A 249 26.26 10.86 11.28
N VAL A 250 26.18 12.04 10.68
CA VAL A 250 26.05 12.23 9.24
C VAL A 250 27.26 13.00 8.74
N VAL A 251 27.99 12.43 7.78
CA VAL A 251 29.19 13.04 7.21
C VAL A 251 28.99 13.24 5.71
N HIS A 252 29.20 14.47 5.24
CA HIS A 252 29.16 14.81 3.82
C HIS A 252 30.56 14.74 3.22
N ALA A 253 30.74 13.97 2.15
CA ALA A 253 32.04 13.79 1.53
C ALA A 253 32.66 15.08 0.98
N ASP A 254 31.82 16.02 0.54
CA ASP A 254 32.24 17.32 0.01
C ASP A 254 32.84 18.24 1.10
N GLU A 255 32.53 17.96 2.36
CA GLU A 255 32.99 18.72 3.52
C GLU A 255 34.28 18.13 4.14
N LEU A 256 34.72 16.95 3.70
CA LEU A 256 35.87 16.25 4.28
C LEU A 256 37.23 16.84 3.89
N GLY A 257 37.33 17.49 2.72
CA GLY A 257 38.60 17.98 2.19
C GLY A 257 39.69 16.89 2.19
N GLY A 258 40.87 17.18 2.78
CA GLY A 258 41.98 16.24 2.87
C GLY A 258 41.77 15.02 3.79
N LEU A 259 40.77 15.06 4.67
CA LEU A 259 40.46 13.95 5.59
C LEU A 259 39.90 12.72 4.86
N ALA A 260 39.40 12.89 3.64
CA ALA A 260 38.94 11.78 2.81
C ALA A 260 40.04 10.74 2.53
N VAL A 261 41.32 11.14 2.51
CA VAL A 261 42.47 10.26 2.24
C VAL A 261 42.73 9.27 3.38
N LEU A 262 42.40 9.63 4.62
CA LEU A 262 42.58 8.76 5.79
C LEU A 262 41.56 7.60 5.82
N ALA A 263 40.49 7.71 5.04
CA ALA A 263 39.37 6.78 5.03
C ALA A 263 39.19 6.05 3.67
N ALA A 264 40.15 6.18 2.74
CA ALA A 264 40.12 5.55 1.41
C ALA A 264 40.32 4.03 1.47
#